data_AF-A0A3P6ED64-F1
#
_entry.id   AF-A0A3P6ED64-F1
#
_cell.length_a   1.000
_cell.length_b   1.000
_cell.length_c   1.000
_cell.angle_alpha   90.00
_cell.angle_beta   90.00
_cell.angle_gamma   90.00
#
_symmetry.space_group_name_H-M   'P 1'
#
loop_
_entity.id
_entity.type
_entity.pdbx_description
1 polymer ?
#
loop_
_entity_poly.entity_id
_entity_poly.type
_entity_poly.pdbx_seq_one_letter_code
_entity_poly.pdbx_strand_id
1 'polypeptide(L)'
;MSSSSSDELEERLNEAFDDISEDIYNNIVEAQTKKQRKHVYIERNREEGHIRLWNDYFSEDPTFPAYLFRRCFRMNMELFIRIVHRLSEDVPFFRHRRDATRRYGLSPLQKCTAAIRLLAYGSAADTIDEYL
;
A
#
# COMPACT_ATOMS: atom_id res chain seq x y z
N MET A 1 23.76 64.80 -3.13
CA MET A 1 22.39 64.29 -2.92
C MET A 1 21.91 63.72 -4.24
N SER A 2 22.07 62.41 -4.47
CA SER A 2 21.48 61.65 -5.59
C SER A 2 21.58 60.17 -5.26
N SER A 3 20.69 59.64 -4.41
CA SER A 3 20.69 58.20 -4.07
C SER A 3 19.32 57.63 -3.77
N SER A 4 18.22 58.37 -4.02
CA SER A 4 16.86 57.93 -3.65
C SER A 4 16.05 57.42 -4.83
N SER A 5 16.47 57.69 -6.07
CA SER A 5 15.71 57.36 -7.28
C SER A 5 16.14 56.04 -7.92
N SER A 6 17.34 55.54 -7.59
CA SER A 6 17.84 54.24 -8.07
C SER A 6 17.15 53.08 -7.35
N ASP A 7 16.97 53.23 -6.04
CA ASP A 7 16.52 52.16 -5.15
C ASP A 7 15.03 51.83 -5.39
N GLU A 8 14.21 52.85 -5.64
CA GLU A 8 12.79 52.69 -6.00
C GLU A 8 12.59 52.05 -7.38
N LEU A 9 13.54 52.28 -8.31
CA LEU A 9 13.51 51.63 -9.63
C LEU A 9 13.93 50.17 -9.54
N GLU A 10 14.91 49.85 -8.69
CA GLU A 10 15.38 48.48 -8.48
C GLU A 10 14.31 47.64 -7.77
N GLU A 11 13.58 48.22 -6.82
CA GLU A 11 12.45 47.58 -6.15
C GLU A 11 11.30 47.26 -7.12
N ARG A 12 10.94 48.21 -8.01
CA ARG A 12 9.95 47.97 -9.07
C ARG A 12 10.38 46.93 -10.09
N LEU A 13 11.68 46.85 -10.39
CA LEU A 13 12.20 45.84 -11.31
C LEU A 13 12.16 44.44 -10.68
N ASN A 14 12.44 44.32 -9.38
CA ASN A 14 12.34 43.05 -8.65
C ASN A 14 10.88 42.58 -8.57
N GLU A 15 9.95 43.48 -8.25
CA GLU A 15 8.51 43.16 -8.19
C GLU A 15 7.98 42.68 -9.56
N ALA A 16 8.35 43.36 -10.64
CA ALA A 16 7.99 42.93 -11.99
C ALA A 16 8.64 41.59 -12.39
N PHE A 17 9.85 41.30 -11.90
CA PHE A 17 10.53 40.04 -12.15
C PHE A 17 9.88 38.87 -11.40
N ASP A 18 9.43 39.10 -10.17
CA ASP A 18 8.73 38.12 -9.36
C ASP A 18 7.38 37.76 -9.98
N ASP A 19 6.60 38.77 -10.40
CA ASP A 19 5.32 38.57 -11.08
C ASP A 19 5.47 37.73 -12.37
N ILE A 20 6.46 38.06 -13.20
CA ILE A 20 6.76 37.32 -14.43
C ILE A 20 7.19 35.89 -14.11
N SER A 21 7.98 35.70 -13.05
CA SER A 21 8.45 34.38 -12.64
C SER A 21 7.31 33.50 -12.13
N GLU A 22 6.39 34.06 -11.34
CA GLU A 22 5.18 33.36 -10.88
C GLU A 22 4.25 32.98 -12.03
N ASP A 23 4.02 33.90 -12.97
CA ASP A 23 3.20 33.63 -14.15
C ASP A 23 3.79 32.51 -15.03
N ILE A 24 5.11 32.51 -15.22
CA ILE A 24 5.80 31.45 -15.95
C ILE A 24 5.68 30.12 -15.20
N TYR A 25 5.86 30.13 -13.87
CA TYR A 25 5.73 28.93 -13.05
C TYR A 25 4.32 28.33 -13.12
N ASN A 26 3.29 29.16 -12.94
CA ASN A 26 1.89 28.75 -12.99
C ASN A 26 1.53 28.18 -14.37
N ASN A 27 1.95 28.85 -15.46
CA ASN A 27 1.74 28.33 -16.82
C ASN A 27 2.44 26.98 -17.06
N ILE A 28 3.66 26.79 -16.54
CA ILE A 28 4.36 25.50 -16.64
C ILE A 28 3.62 24.40 -15.85
N VAL A 29 3.14 24.72 -14.65
CA VAL A 29 2.39 23.77 -13.81
C VAL A 29 1.04 23.41 -14.44
N GLU A 30 0.32 24.39 -14.99
CA GLU A 30 -0.98 24.17 -15.64
C GLU A 30 -0.84 23.43 -16.98
N ALA A 31 0.22 23.71 -17.75
CA ALA A 31 0.52 23.00 -18.99
C ALA A 31 1.01 21.55 -18.76
N GLN A 32 1.42 21.19 -17.53
CA GLN A 32 1.73 19.81 -17.17
C GLN A 32 0.45 18.98 -17.04
N THR A 33 -0.06 18.49 -18.18
CA THR A 33 -1.00 17.37 -18.15
C THR A 33 -0.28 16.17 -17.53
N LYS A 34 -0.69 15.75 -16.32
CA LYS A 34 -0.18 14.51 -15.71
C LYS A 34 -0.62 13.34 -16.60
N LYS A 35 0.24 12.94 -17.55
CA LYS A 35 0.08 11.67 -18.26
C LYS A 35 0.05 10.58 -17.19
N GLN A 36 -1.12 9.98 -16.99
CA GLN A 36 -1.24 8.86 -16.07
C GLN A 36 -0.29 7.77 -16.54
N ARG A 37 0.72 7.47 -15.74
CA ARG A 37 1.61 6.34 -16.00
C ARG A 37 0.73 5.09 -16.00
N LYS A 38 0.70 4.38 -17.13
CA LYS A 38 0.07 3.06 -17.18
C LYS A 38 0.83 2.16 -16.21
N HIS A 39 0.17 1.72 -15.14
CA HIS A 39 0.76 0.76 -14.22
C HIS A 39 1.12 -0.51 -14.98
N VAL A 40 2.38 -0.93 -14.89
CA VAL A 40 2.80 -2.23 -15.38
C VAL A 40 2.21 -3.29 -14.46
N TYR A 41 1.47 -4.24 -15.02
CA TYR A 41 1.02 -5.41 -14.28
C TYR A 41 2.22 -6.31 -14.02
N ILE A 42 2.52 -6.55 -12.75
CA ILE A 42 3.54 -7.51 -12.31
C ILE A 42 2.80 -8.71 -11.74
N GLU A 43 3.06 -9.89 -12.30
CA GLU A 43 2.54 -11.15 -11.78
C GLU A 43 3.26 -11.49 -10.47
N ARG A 44 2.48 -11.62 -9.37
CA ARG A 44 3.00 -11.86 -8.01
C ARG A 44 2.72 -13.28 -7.49
N ASN A 45 2.30 -14.21 -8.35
CA ASN A 45 2.00 -15.60 -7.98
C ASN A 45 1.14 -15.74 -6.71
N ARG A 46 0.03 -14.98 -6.62
CA ARG A 46 -0.82 -14.91 -5.41
C ARG A 46 -1.32 -16.29 -4.95
N GLU A 47 -1.59 -17.20 -5.89
CA GLU A 47 -2.01 -18.58 -5.62
C GLU A 47 -0.89 -19.39 -4.96
N GLU A 48 0.35 -19.22 -5.40
CA GLU A 48 1.53 -19.84 -4.79
C GLU A 48 1.75 -19.31 -3.36
N GLY A 49 1.53 -18.01 -3.13
CA GLY A 49 1.53 -17.43 -1.78
C GLY A 49 0.51 -18.08 -0.85
N HIS A 50 -0.69 -18.38 -1.35
CA HIS A 50 -1.72 -19.09 -0.59
C HIS A 50 -1.31 -20.52 -0.25
N ILE A 51 -0.78 -21.27 -1.23
CA ILE A 51 -0.34 -22.65 -1.03
C ILE A 51 0.80 -22.71 0.00
N ARG A 52 1.79 -21.82 -0.11
CA ARG A 52 2.89 -21.73 0.87
C ARG A 52 2.37 -21.45 2.27
N LEU A 53 1.49 -20.46 2.41
CA LEU A 53 0.87 -20.12 3.71
C LEU A 53 0.13 -21.31 4.32
N TRP A 54 -0.58 -22.08 3.49
CA TRP A 54 -1.30 -23.27 3.92
C TRP A 54 -0.35 -24.35 4.43
N ASN A 55 0.69 -24.69 3.65
CA ASN A 55 1.66 -25.71 4.01
C ASN A 55 2.53 -25.34 5.22
N ASP A 56 2.72 -24.04 5.46
CA ASP A 56 3.53 -23.58 6.59
C ASP A 56 2.83 -23.77 7.94
N TYR A 57 1.50 -23.65 7.97
CA TYR A 57 0.78 -23.54 9.24
C TYR A 57 -0.49 -24.37 9.38
N PHE A 58 -1.18 -24.69 8.28
CA PHE A 58 -2.57 -25.20 8.31
C PHE A 58 -2.75 -26.60 7.70
N SER A 59 -1.75 -27.15 7.01
CA SER A 59 -1.77 -28.53 6.52
C SER A 59 -1.79 -29.56 7.67
N GLU A 60 -2.10 -30.81 7.34
CA GLU A 60 -2.07 -31.92 8.31
C GLU A 60 -0.67 -32.12 8.91
N ASP A 61 0.36 -31.95 8.08
CA ASP A 61 1.76 -31.92 8.47
C ASP A 61 2.33 -30.53 8.13
N PRO A 62 2.22 -29.53 9.03
CA PRO A 62 2.67 -28.17 8.77
C PRO A 62 4.18 -28.04 8.93
N THR A 63 4.80 -27.23 8.07
CA THR A 63 6.25 -26.96 8.13
C THR A 63 6.66 -26.36 9.48
N PHE A 64 5.80 -25.52 10.08
CA PHE A 64 6.04 -24.94 11.38
C PHE A 64 5.13 -25.53 12.48
N PRO A 65 5.69 -25.87 13.66
CA PRO A 65 4.91 -26.33 14.79
C PRO A 65 4.00 -25.24 15.37
N ALA A 66 2.91 -25.66 16.02
CA ALA A 66 1.86 -24.78 16.55
C ALA A 66 2.35 -23.68 17.53
N TYR A 67 3.47 -23.88 18.23
CA TYR A 67 4.01 -22.85 19.12
C TYR A 67 4.59 -21.65 18.34
N LEU A 68 5.14 -21.88 17.15
CA LEU A 68 5.59 -20.80 16.26
C LEU A 68 4.39 -20.04 15.70
N PHE A 69 3.32 -20.74 15.33
CA PHE A 69 2.06 -20.08 14.95
C PHE A 69 1.60 -19.09 16.04
N ARG A 70 1.55 -19.54 17.30
CA ARG A 70 1.17 -18.66 18.43
C ARG A 70 2.10 -17.47 18.60
N ARG A 71 3.41 -17.65 18.39
CA ARG A 71 4.38 -16.55 18.43
C ARG A 71 4.14 -15.54 17.30
N CYS A 72 3.80 -16.02 16.11
CA CYS A 72 3.55 -15.23 14.90
C CYS A 72 2.23 -14.44 14.95
N PHE A 73 1.15 -15.08 15.38
CA PHE A 73 -0.21 -14.53 15.31
C PHE A 73 -0.77 -14.11 16.67
N ARG A 74 -0.03 -14.35 17.76
CA ARG A 74 -0.43 -14.05 19.15
C ARG A 74 -1.73 -14.72 19.60
N MET A 75 -2.15 -15.77 18.89
CA MET A 75 -3.35 -16.56 19.18
C MET A 75 -3.17 -18.00 18.70
N ASN A 76 -4.08 -18.89 19.09
CA ASN A 76 -4.08 -20.26 18.58
C ASN A 76 -4.65 -20.32 17.14
N MET A 77 -4.34 -21.41 16.43
CA MET A 77 -4.72 -21.61 15.03
C MET A 77 -6.24 -21.68 14.83
N GLU A 78 -6.94 -22.34 15.74
CA GLU A 78 -8.39 -22.52 15.64
C GLU A 78 -9.16 -21.18 15.72
N LEU A 79 -8.75 -20.29 16.64
CA LEU A 79 -9.30 -18.95 16.74
C LEU A 79 -9.02 -18.14 15.48
N PHE A 80 -7.81 -18.25 14.93
CA PHE A 80 -7.46 -17.59 13.68
C PHE A 80 -8.37 -18.04 12.53
N ILE A 81 -8.58 -19.35 12.36
CA ILE A 81 -9.49 -19.88 11.32
C ILE A 81 -10.93 -19.39 11.52
N ARG A 82 -11.42 -19.34 12.77
CA ARG A 82 -12.75 -18.80 13.07
C ARG A 82 -12.88 -17.31 12.69
N ILE A 83 -11.84 -16.52 12.92
CA ILE A 83 -11.79 -15.11 12.49
C ILE A 83 -11.82 -15.01 10.96
N VAL A 84 -10.99 -15.81 10.27
CA VAL A 84 -10.97 -15.85 8.80
C VAL A 84 -12.35 -16.17 8.24
N HIS A 85 -13.01 -17.19 8.78
CA HIS A 85 -14.35 -17.60 8.36
C HIS A 85 -15.35 -16.45 8.53
N ARG A 86 -15.48 -15.91 9.74
CA ARG A 86 -16.40 -14.81 10.04
C ARG A 86 -16.16 -13.57 9.19
N LEU A 87 -14.90 -13.15 9.04
CA LEU A 87 -14.58 -12.00 8.19
C LEU A 87 -14.90 -12.26 6.73
N SER A 88 -14.65 -13.47 6.23
CA SER A 88 -14.98 -13.84 4.86
C SER A 88 -16.49 -13.88 4.61
N GLU A 89 -17.31 -14.19 5.60
CA GLU A 89 -18.77 -14.14 5.50
C GLU A 89 -19.27 -12.69 5.59
N ASP A 90 -18.88 -11.98 6.64
CA ASP A 90 -19.53 -10.74 7.05
C ASP A 90 -18.95 -9.49 6.37
N VAL A 91 -17.69 -9.53 5.96
CA VAL A 91 -16.97 -8.35 5.45
C VAL A 91 -16.62 -8.52 3.95
N PRO A 92 -17.20 -7.71 3.05
CA PRO A 92 -16.99 -7.84 1.60
C PRO A 92 -15.53 -7.75 1.13
N PHE A 93 -14.67 -7.08 1.90
CA PHE A 93 -13.23 -6.99 1.61
C PHE A 93 -12.54 -8.35 1.75
N PHE A 94 -12.89 -9.16 2.75
CA PHE A 94 -12.26 -10.45 3.02
C PHE A 94 -12.79 -11.57 2.14
N ARG A 95 -13.98 -11.43 1.54
CA ARG A 95 -14.52 -12.39 0.57
C ARG A 95 -13.52 -12.69 -0.55
N HIS A 96 -13.37 -13.98 -0.87
CA HIS A 96 -12.61 -14.41 -2.04
C HIS A 96 -13.44 -14.10 -3.29
N ARG A 97 -13.07 -13.07 -4.04
CA ARG A 97 -13.80 -12.62 -5.24
C ARG A 97 -12.87 -12.55 -6.43
N ARG A 98 -13.46 -12.72 -7.62
CA ARG A 98 -12.79 -12.46 -8.88
C ARG A 98 -12.74 -10.96 -9.14
N ASP A 99 -11.60 -10.49 -9.62
CA ASP A 99 -11.45 -9.11 -10.08
C ASP A 99 -12.06 -8.91 -11.48
N ALA A 100 -11.97 -7.68 -12.00
CA ALA A 100 -12.46 -7.32 -13.33
C ALA A 100 -11.77 -8.11 -14.46
N THR A 101 -10.61 -8.72 -14.19
CA THR A 101 -9.88 -9.60 -15.11
C THR A 101 -10.26 -11.08 -14.99
N ARG A 102 -11.28 -11.39 -14.17
CA ARG A 102 -11.76 -12.73 -13.81
C ARG A 102 -10.75 -13.59 -13.05
N ARG A 103 -9.67 -13.00 -12.55
CA ARG A 103 -8.69 -13.69 -11.71
C ARG A 103 -9.11 -13.60 -10.25
N TYR A 104 -8.83 -14.63 -9.46
CA TYR A 104 -9.06 -14.56 -8.02
C TYR A 104 -8.05 -13.58 -7.39
N GLY A 105 -8.58 -12.66 -6.58
CA GLY A 105 -7.74 -11.82 -5.72
C GLY A 105 -7.14 -12.62 -4.56
N LEU A 106 -6.51 -11.92 -3.62
CA LEU A 106 -5.98 -12.54 -2.41
C LEU A 106 -7.06 -13.29 -1.63
N SER A 107 -6.69 -14.48 -1.16
CA SER A 107 -7.56 -15.30 -0.33
C SER A 107 -7.88 -14.61 1.01
N PRO A 108 -9.01 -14.94 1.66
CA PRO A 108 -9.32 -14.45 2.99
C PRO A 108 -8.21 -14.76 3.99
N LEU A 109 -7.58 -15.93 3.86
CA LEU A 109 -6.46 -16.38 4.67
C LEU A 109 -5.27 -15.43 4.57
N GLN A 110 -4.83 -15.09 3.35
CA GLN A 110 -3.73 -14.15 3.11
C GLN A 110 -4.04 -12.75 3.66
N LYS A 111 -5.25 -12.25 3.43
CA LYS A 111 -5.68 -10.93 3.93
C LYS A 111 -5.67 -10.88 5.46
N CYS A 112 -6.18 -11.91 6.12
CA CYS A 112 -6.16 -12.00 7.58
C CYS A 112 -4.75 -12.17 8.12
N THR A 113 -3.90 -12.98 7.48
CA THR A 113 -2.50 -13.15 7.85
C THR A 113 -1.76 -11.81 7.85
N ALA A 114 -1.90 -11.03 6.77
CA ALA A 114 -1.28 -9.71 6.66
C ALA A 114 -1.82 -8.75 7.74
N ALA A 115 -3.14 -8.65 7.89
CA ALA A 115 -3.77 -7.76 8.86
C ALA A 115 -3.42 -8.10 10.31
N ILE A 116 -3.47 -9.38 10.69
CA ILE A 116 -3.19 -9.82 12.07
C ILE A 116 -1.71 -9.67 12.40
N ARG A 117 -0.79 -9.98 11.46
CA ARG A 117 0.64 -9.74 11.67
C ARG A 117 0.94 -8.25 11.83
N LEU A 118 0.28 -7.40 11.04
CA LEU A 118 0.41 -5.94 11.17
C LEU A 118 -0.02 -5.48 12.57
N LEU A 119 -1.16 -5.98 13.07
CA LEU A 119 -1.65 -5.68 14.42
C LEU A 119 -0.76 -6.25 15.53
N ALA A 120 -0.15 -7.43 15.32
CA ALA A 120 0.66 -8.10 16.32
C ALA A 120 2.05 -7.46 16.53
N TYR A 121 2.61 -6.86 15.48
CA TYR A 121 3.99 -6.34 15.49
C TYR A 121 4.09 -4.83 15.30
N GLY A 122 3.08 -4.18 14.71
CA GLY A 122 3.11 -2.75 14.38
C GLY A 122 4.17 -2.38 13.34
N SER A 123 4.62 -3.34 12.51
CA SER A 123 5.65 -3.11 11.50
C SER A 123 5.09 -2.50 10.21
N ALA A 124 5.95 -2.00 9.32
CA ALA A 124 5.52 -1.45 8.04
C ALA A 124 4.92 -2.56 7.13
N ALA A 125 3.90 -2.23 6.35
CA ALA A 125 3.09 -3.22 5.60
C ALA A 125 3.89 -4.02 4.57
N ASP A 126 4.98 -3.45 4.05
CA ASP A 126 5.93 -4.05 3.13
C ASP A 126 6.76 -5.19 3.75
N THR A 127 6.93 -5.19 5.08
CA THR A 127 7.67 -6.24 5.80
C THR A 127 6.89 -7.56 5.97
N ILE A 128 5.60 -7.58 5.64
CA ILE A 128 4.68 -8.70 5.90
C ILE A 128 4.31 -9.44 4.60
N ASP A 129 4.99 -9.14 3.49
CA ASP A 129 4.67 -9.54 2.11
C ASP A 129 4.98 -11.01 1.76
N GLU A 130 5.49 -11.83 2.68
CA GLU A 130 5.98 -13.19 2.38
C GLU A 130 4.95 -14.10 1.67
N TYR A 131 3.66 -13.83 1.87
CA TYR A 131 2.55 -14.62 1.35
C TYR A 131 1.57 -13.83 0.45
N LEU A 132 1.92 -12.61 0.01
CA LEU A 132 1.04 -11.66 -0.70
C LEU A 132 1.35 -11.54 -2.22
#